data_AF-A0A7G9RE51-F1
#
_entry.id   AF-A0A7G9RE51-F1
#
_cell.length_a   1.000
_cell.length_b   1.000
_cell.length_c   1.000
_cell.angle_alpha   90.00
_cell.angle_beta   90.00
_cell.angle_gamma   90.00
#
_symmetry.space_group_name_H-M   'P 1'
#
loop_
_entity.id
_entity.type
_entity.pdbx_description
1 polymer ?
#
loop_
_entity_poly.entity_id
_entity_poly.type
_entity_poly.pdbx_seq_one_letter_code
_entity_poly.pdbx_strand_id
1 'polypeptide(L)'
;MSEALGVVPTDGRGSMPFALLHGESLVAVAAWAVGHADIELLDFNAAWEDVVARDLPLVVHDPLCPGTPTEFIGRVLERCLASHAVVVGMRGDEVASPVAVPPGVLASLEGWPDLADLPTWVATLRERFPTELVAAPEEARRLAGPDDVLALQELLDPTA
;
A
#
# COMPACT_ATOMS: atom_id res chain seq x y z
N MET A 1 -9.50 0.46 18.70
CA MET A 1 -8.04 0.38 18.57
C MET A 1 -7.81 -0.35 17.28
N SER A 2 -7.02 0.21 16.36
CA SER A 2 -6.80 -0.43 15.06
C SER A 2 -6.13 -1.79 15.26
N GLU A 3 -6.47 -2.75 14.40
CA GLU A 3 -5.90 -4.10 14.40
C GLU A 3 -4.75 -4.24 13.37
N ALA A 4 -4.27 -3.13 12.79
CA ALA A 4 -3.20 -3.12 11.80
C ALA A 4 -2.40 -1.82 11.81
N LEU A 5 -1.16 -1.91 11.33
CA LEU A 5 -0.26 -0.78 11.13
C LEU A 5 -0.19 -0.43 9.64
N GLY A 6 -0.02 0.86 9.33
CA GLY A 6 -0.03 1.39 7.98
C GLY A 6 1.19 2.26 7.69
N VAL A 7 1.76 2.14 6.50
CA VAL A 7 2.84 3.00 6.00
C VAL A 7 2.53 3.48 4.58
N VAL A 8 2.84 4.76 4.34
CA VAL A 8 2.76 5.41 3.02
C VAL A 8 4.18 5.86 2.62
N PRO A 9 4.91 5.07 1.80
CA PRO A 9 6.29 5.37 1.46
C PRO A 9 6.37 6.54 0.47
N THR A 10 7.36 7.42 0.66
CA THR A 10 7.59 8.58 -0.23
C THR A 10 8.90 8.49 -1.01
N ASP A 11 9.86 7.70 -0.52
CA ASP A 11 11.14 7.48 -1.20
C ASP A 11 10.97 6.82 -2.58
N GLY A 12 11.84 7.19 -3.52
CA GLY A 12 11.81 6.65 -4.89
C GLY A 12 10.64 7.09 -5.76
N ARG A 13 9.78 8.01 -5.29
CA ARG A 13 8.58 8.45 -6.03
C ARG A 13 8.74 9.78 -6.77
N GLY A 14 9.89 10.45 -6.63
CA GLY A 14 10.14 11.75 -7.22
C GLY A 14 9.22 12.85 -6.66
N SER A 15 8.94 13.89 -7.45
CA SER A 15 8.04 14.97 -7.02
C SER A 15 6.55 14.60 -7.12
N MET A 16 6.21 13.46 -7.73
CA MET A 16 4.83 13.11 -8.06
C MET A 16 3.93 12.92 -6.82
N PRO A 17 4.34 12.26 -5.71
CA PRO A 17 3.48 12.16 -4.52
C PRO A 17 3.10 13.51 -3.91
N PHE A 18 3.94 14.52 -4.12
CA PHE A 18 3.71 15.88 -3.66
C PHE A 18 3.00 16.74 -4.72
N ALA A 19 2.94 16.27 -5.97
CA ALA A 19 2.10 16.83 -7.02
C ALA A 19 0.65 16.37 -6.82
N LEU A 20 -0.31 17.15 -7.33
CA LEU A 20 -1.66 17.12 -6.81
C LEU A 20 -2.65 16.46 -7.76
N LEU A 21 -3.51 15.60 -7.20
CA LEU A 21 -4.79 15.18 -7.78
C LEU A 21 -5.86 16.12 -7.19
N HIS A 22 -6.63 16.84 -8.02
CA HIS A 22 -7.60 17.85 -7.57
C HIS A 22 -7.05 18.97 -6.67
N GLY A 23 -5.73 19.18 -6.62
CA GLY A 23 -5.12 20.16 -5.70
C GLY A 23 -4.73 19.58 -4.33
N GLU A 24 -4.82 18.26 -4.12
CA GLU A 24 -4.35 17.57 -2.92
C GLU A 24 -3.19 16.60 -3.18
N SER A 25 -2.24 16.51 -2.25
CA SER A 25 -1.04 15.67 -2.38
C SER A 25 -1.43 14.20 -2.37
N LEU A 26 -0.83 13.40 -3.27
CA LEU A 26 -1.10 11.96 -3.31
C LEU A 26 -0.73 11.26 -1.99
N VAL A 27 0.27 11.77 -1.26
CA VAL A 27 0.58 11.29 0.10
C VAL A 27 -0.59 11.51 1.04
N ALA A 28 -1.26 12.66 0.97
CA ALA A 28 -2.42 12.96 1.80
C ALA A 28 -3.60 12.04 1.44
N VAL A 29 -3.85 11.81 0.15
CA VAL A 29 -4.90 10.88 -0.33
C VAL A 29 -4.64 9.46 0.15
N ALA A 30 -3.42 8.95 0.00
CA ALA A 30 -3.05 7.61 0.45
C ALA A 30 -3.12 7.45 1.97
N ALA A 31 -2.63 8.44 2.73
CA ALA A 31 -2.75 8.43 4.18
C ALA A 31 -4.23 8.45 4.63
N TRP A 32 -5.05 9.26 3.97
CA TRP A 32 -6.48 9.30 4.22
C TRP A 32 -7.15 7.94 3.98
N ALA A 33 -6.82 7.27 2.87
CA ALA A 33 -7.36 5.95 2.53
C ALA A 33 -6.97 4.88 3.55
N VAL A 34 -5.71 4.85 4.01
CA VAL A 34 -5.24 3.94 5.07
C VAL A 34 -6.01 4.19 6.37
N GLY A 35 -6.16 5.45 6.78
CA GLY A 35 -6.91 5.78 7.99
C GLY A 35 -8.41 5.41 7.89
N HIS A 36 -9.02 5.56 6.72
CA HIS A 36 -10.42 5.17 6.49
C HIS A 36 -10.62 3.65 6.45
N ALA A 37 -9.56 2.89 6.19
CA ALA A 37 -9.56 1.43 6.31
C ALA A 37 -9.42 0.95 7.77
N ASP A 38 -9.50 1.86 8.75
CA ASP A 38 -9.28 1.61 10.19
C ASP A 38 -7.88 1.04 10.48
N ILE A 39 -6.87 1.49 9.73
CA ILE A 39 -5.45 1.12 9.89
C ILE A 39 -4.68 2.26 10.56
N GLU A 40 -3.93 1.95 11.62
CA GLU A 40 -3.10 2.93 12.32
C GLU A 40 -1.90 3.34 11.46
N LEU A 41 -1.86 4.59 11.02
CA LEU A 41 -0.69 5.14 10.35
C LEU A 41 0.50 5.26 11.31
N LEU A 42 1.62 4.64 10.93
CA LEU A 42 2.88 4.74 11.66
C LEU A 42 3.55 6.10 11.45
N ASP A 43 4.25 6.54 12.49
CA ASP A 43 5.24 7.63 12.36
C ASP A 43 6.38 7.16 11.46
N PHE A 44 6.85 8.03 10.56
CA PHE A 44 7.98 7.77 9.67
C PHE A 44 9.28 7.42 10.41
N ASN A 45 9.40 7.73 11.70
CA ASN A 45 10.56 7.43 12.53
C ASN A 45 10.39 6.18 13.41
N ALA A 46 9.31 5.42 13.23
CA ALA A 46 9.09 4.20 14.01
C ALA A 46 10.26 3.21 13.81
N ALA A 47 10.87 2.78 14.91
CA ALA A 47 11.90 1.75 14.87
C ALA A 47 11.29 0.41 14.44
N TRP A 48 12.06 -0.40 13.72
CA TRP A 48 11.58 -1.70 13.24
C TRP A 48 11.18 -2.62 14.39
N GLU A 49 11.95 -2.59 15.47
CA GLU A 49 11.71 -3.36 16.68
C GLU A 49 10.37 -3.01 17.32
N ASP A 50 9.98 -1.73 17.29
CA ASP A 50 8.69 -1.27 17.79
C ASP A 50 7.53 -1.78 16.92
N VAL A 51 7.70 -1.80 15.59
CA VAL A 51 6.71 -2.37 14.66
C VAL A 51 6.52 -3.86 14.91
N VAL A 52 7.61 -4.62 15.02
CA VAL A 52 7.53 -6.07 15.30
C VAL A 52 6.93 -6.33 16.68
N ALA A 53 7.28 -5.53 17.70
CA ALA A 53 6.78 -5.69 19.06
C ALA A 53 5.26 -5.45 19.20
N ARG A 54 4.63 -4.77 18.22
CA ARG A 54 3.17 -4.59 18.20
C ARG A 54 2.43 -5.88 17.90
N ASP A 55 3.08 -6.84 17.25
CA ASP A 55 2.47 -8.12 16.81
C ASP A 55 1.18 -7.90 15.98
N LEU A 56 1.19 -6.84 15.16
CA LEU A 56 0.10 -6.47 14.25
C LEU A 56 0.57 -6.58 12.79
N PRO A 57 -0.33 -6.87 11.84
CA PRO A 57 0.01 -6.84 10.42
C PRO A 57 0.40 -5.43 9.99
N LEU A 58 1.26 -5.33 8.98
CA LEU A 58 1.68 -4.08 8.35
C LEU A 58 1.09 -3.99 6.94
N VAL A 59 0.47 -2.86 6.64
CA VAL A 59 -0.06 -2.52 5.32
C VAL A 59 0.75 -1.39 4.72
N VAL A 60 1.37 -1.65 3.57
CA VAL A 60 2.09 -0.63 2.79
C VAL A 60 1.20 -0.19 1.63
N HIS A 61 0.83 1.09 1.61
CA HIS A 61 0.03 1.68 0.55
C HIS A 61 0.82 2.77 -0.18
N ASP A 62 1.08 2.56 -1.48
CA ASP A 62 1.89 3.45 -2.30
C ASP A 62 1.08 4.69 -2.70
N PRO A 63 1.56 5.92 -2.42
CA PRO A 63 0.86 7.14 -2.83
C PRO A 63 0.75 7.29 -4.35
N LEU A 64 1.53 6.53 -5.14
CA LEU A 64 1.34 6.49 -6.58
C LEU A 64 0.15 5.63 -7.02
N CYS A 65 -0.62 5.02 -6.11
CA CYS A 65 -1.91 4.39 -6.43
C CYS A 65 -3.08 5.17 -5.77
N PRO A 66 -3.28 6.47 -6.06
CA PRO A 66 -4.19 7.31 -5.29
C PRO A 66 -5.67 6.98 -5.48
N GLY A 67 -6.03 6.23 -6.52
CA GLY A 67 -7.40 5.78 -6.74
C GLY A 67 -7.74 4.46 -6.06
N THR A 68 -6.82 3.82 -5.33
CA THR A 68 -7.12 2.55 -4.64
C THR A 68 -8.28 2.73 -3.64
N PRO A 69 -9.40 1.99 -3.79
CA PRO A 69 -10.52 2.11 -2.86
C PRO A 69 -10.16 1.64 -1.45
N THR A 70 -10.71 2.33 -0.45
CA THR A 70 -10.49 1.99 0.97
C THR A 70 -10.97 0.59 1.29
N GLU A 71 -12.10 0.16 0.74
CA GLU A 71 -12.67 -1.18 0.91
C GLU A 71 -11.76 -2.27 0.33
N PHE A 72 -11.03 -1.94 -0.74
CA PHE A 72 -10.03 -2.85 -1.30
C PHE A 72 -8.84 -3.00 -0.36
N ILE A 73 -8.41 -1.90 0.30
CA ILE A 73 -7.35 -1.95 1.31
C ILE A 73 -7.76 -2.86 2.48
N GLY A 74 -8.96 -2.65 3.03
CA GLY A 74 -9.51 -3.50 4.09
C GLY A 74 -9.58 -4.97 3.69
N ARG A 75 -10.07 -5.28 2.49
CA ARG A 75 -10.14 -6.66 1.98
C ARG A 75 -8.77 -7.33 1.85
N VAL A 76 -7.73 -6.60 1.44
CA VAL A 76 -6.36 -7.13 1.37
C VAL A 76 -5.85 -7.47 2.77
N LEU A 77 -6.09 -6.61 3.75
CA LEU A 77 -5.77 -6.86 5.16
C LEU A 77 -6.53 -8.05 5.75
N GLU A 78 -7.85 -8.11 5.56
CA GLU A 78 -8.69 -9.23 6.01
C GLU A 78 -8.18 -10.56 5.46
N ARG A 79 -7.79 -10.58 4.18
CA ARG A 79 -7.22 -11.76 3.54
C ARG A 79 -5.89 -12.17 4.16
N CYS A 80 -5.02 -11.19 4.42
CA CYS A 80 -3.72 -11.41 5.06
C CYS A 80 -3.87 -12.03 6.45
N LEU A 81 -4.83 -11.53 7.24
CA LEU A 81 -5.15 -12.06 8.56
C LEU A 81 -5.72 -13.48 8.48
N ALA A 82 -6.61 -13.74 7.53
CA ALA A 82 -7.24 -15.04 7.38
C ALA A 82 -6.24 -16.14 6.97
N SER A 83 -5.31 -15.84 6.05
CA SER A 83 -4.39 -16.84 5.50
C SER A 83 -3.01 -16.85 6.14
N HIS A 84 -2.66 -15.83 6.93
CA HIS A 84 -1.32 -15.64 7.48
C HIS A 84 -0.24 -15.62 6.38
N ALA A 85 -0.62 -15.18 5.18
CA ALA A 85 0.24 -15.01 4.02
C ALA A 85 0.39 -13.52 3.68
N VAL A 86 1.46 -13.15 2.98
CA VAL A 86 1.57 -11.82 2.37
C VAL A 86 0.45 -11.68 1.33
N VAL A 87 -0.24 -10.55 1.29
CA VAL A 87 -1.28 -10.29 0.29
C VAL A 87 -0.96 -9.03 -0.48
N VAL A 88 -0.96 -9.13 -1.80
CA VAL A 88 -0.53 -8.05 -2.70
C VAL A 88 -1.66 -7.70 -3.65
N GLY A 89 -2.03 -6.43 -3.70
CA GLY A 89 -2.87 -5.88 -4.75
C GLY A 89 -2.12 -5.85 -6.10
N MET A 90 -2.70 -6.42 -7.15
CA MET A 90 -2.11 -6.50 -8.48
C MET A 90 -3.03 -5.88 -9.53
N ARG A 91 -2.49 -5.08 -10.45
CA ARG A 91 -3.21 -4.59 -11.63
C ARG A 91 -2.59 -5.19 -12.88
N GLY A 92 -3.23 -6.24 -13.41
CA GLY A 92 -2.59 -7.05 -14.45
C GLY A 92 -1.34 -7.72 -13.89
N ASP A 93 -0.19 -7.52 -14.52
CA ASP A 93 1.10 -8.04 -14.07
C ASP A 93 1.87 -7.04 -13.18
N GLU A 94 1.34 -5.83 -12.99
CA GLU A 94 1.98 -4.79 -12.18
C GLU A 94 1.55 -4.86 -10.73
N VAL A 95 2.51 -4.65 -9.82
CA VAL A 95 2.23 -4.46 -8.39
C VAL A 95 1.49 -3.13 -8.24
N ALA A 96 0.22 -3.25 -7.85
CA ALA A 96 -0.53 -2.13 -7.28
C ALA A 96 -0.26 -2.08 -5.78
N SER A 97 -0.97 -1.21 -5.06
CA SER A 97 -0.97 -1.21 -3.61
C SER A 97 -2.41 -1.29 -3.10
N PRO A 98 -2.64 -1.94 -1.94
CA PRO A 98 -1.66 -2.19 -0.88
C PRO A 98 -0.94 -3.55 -0.93
N VAL A 99 0.13 -3.65 -0.13
CA VAL A 99 0.78 -4.90 0.29
C VAL A 99 0.53 -5.09 1.78
N ALA A 100 -0.14 -6.16 2.18
CA ALA A 100 -0.31 -6.54 3.58
C ALA A 100 0.66 -7.67 3.96
N VAL A 101 1.33 -7.52 5.10
CA VAL A 101 2.33 -8.45 5.61
C VAL A 101 1.94 -8.88 7.02
N PRO A 102 1.78 -10.19 7.30
CA PRO A 102 1.33 -10.67 8.60
C PRO A 102 2.45 -10.59 9.66
N PRO A 103 2.11 -10.55 10.97
CA PRO A 103 3.08 -10.38 12.05
C PRO A 103 4.24 -11.39 12.01
N GLY A 104 3.94 -12.67 11.75
CA GLY A 104 4.97 -13.72 11.68
C GLY A 104 5.99 -13.52 10.55
N VAL A 105 5.58 -12.91 9.44
CA VAL A 105 6.51 -12.54 8.35
C VAL A 105 7.33 -11.32 8.78
N LEU A 106 6.72 -10.30 9.37
CA LEU A 106 7.44 -9.13 9.90
C LEU A 106 8.53 -9.55 10.90
N ALA A 107 8.20 -10.41 11.87
CA ALA A 107 9.16 -10.94 12.83
C ALA A 107 10.33 -11.74 12.20
N SER A 108 10.17 -12.18 10.95
CA SER A 108 11.19 -12.91 10.20
C SER A 108 12.07 -12.02 9.30
N LEU A 109 11.77 -10.71 9.22
CA LEU A 109 12.61 -9.73 8.50
C LEU A 109 13.62 -9.09 9.46
N GLU A 110 14.80 -8.76 8.92
CA GLU A 110 15.92 -8.22 9.70
C GLU A 110 15.80 -6.72 10.00
N GLY A 111 14.86 -6.03 9.36
CA GLY A 111 14.71 -4.58 9.44
C GLY A 111 13.64 -4.06 8.49
N TRP A 112 13.51 -2.72 8.44
CA TRP A 112 12.71 -2.06 7.43
C TRP A 112 13.19 -2.45 6.03
N PRO A 113 12.31 -2.95 5.15
CA PRO A 113 12.64 -3.14 3.74
C PRO A 113 12.82 -1.80 3.03
N ASP A 114 13.52 -1.82 1.91
CA ASP A 114 13.50 -0.70 0.98
C ASP A 114 12.14 -0.63 0.26
N LEU A 115 11.33 0.36 0.62
CA LEU A 115 10.01 0.61 0.03
C LEU A 115 10.06 1.52 -1.21
N ALA A 116 11.25 1.99 -1.60
CA ALA A 116 11.44 2.78 -2.81
C ALA A 116 11.10 1.99 -4.08
N ASP A 117 11.27 0.67 -4.06
CA ASP A 117 10.91 -0.23 -5.15
C ASP A 117 9.98 -1.35 -4.65
N LEU A 118 8.69 -1.02 -4.58
CA LEU A 118 7.66 -1.95 -4.09
C LEU A 118 7.59 -3.25 -4.93
N PRO A 119 7.65 -3.23 -6.27
CA PRO A 119 7.74 -4.46 -7.07
C PRO A 119 8.90 -5.38 -6.67
N THR A 120 10.10 -4.83 -6.48
CA THR A 120 11.27 -5.61 -6.07
C THR A 120 11.10 -6.20 -4.66
N TRP A 121 10.54 -5.44 -3.74
CA TRP A 121 10.24 -5.95 -2.40
C TRP A 121 9.20 -7.08 -2.43
N VAL A 122 8.12 -6.93 -3.20
CA VAL A 122 7.10 -7.97 -3.40
C VAL A 122 7.71 -9.24 -4.00
N ALA A 123 8.59 -9.12 -4.99
CA ALA A 123 9.29 -10.29 -5.56
C ALA A 123 10.09 -11.03 -4.48
N THR A 124 10.83 -10.30 -3.64
CA THR A 124 11.61 -10.86 -2.53
C THR A 124 10.72 -11.58 -1.51
N LEU A 125 9.56 -11.00 -1.16
CA LEU A 125 8.59 -11.64 -0.25
C LEU A 125 8.06 -12.95 -0.84
N ARG A 126 7.71 -12.96 -2.13
CA ARG A 126 7.16 -14.14 -2.84
C ARG A 126 8.13 -15.30 -2.91
N GLU A 127 9.42 -15.03 -2.97
CA GLU A 127 10.45 -16.07 -2.97
C GLU A 127 10.59 -16.76 -1.60
N ARG A 128 10.26 -16.05 -0.51
CA ARG A 128 10.56 -16.48 0.86
C ARG A 128 9.33 -16.91 1.66
N PHE A 129 8.16 -16.37 1.33
CA PHE A 129 6.95 -16.52 2.14
C PHE A 129 5.72 -16.83 1.27
N PRO A 130 4.73 -17.57 1.81
CA PRO A 130 3.43 -17.69 1.16
C PRO A 130 2.88 -16.32 0.81
N THR A 131 2.51 -16.14 -0.46
CA THR A 131 2.02 -14.87 -0.97
C THR A 131 0.80 -15.08 -1.85
N GLU A 132 -0.26 -14.34 -1.59
CA GLU A 132 -1.47 -14.28 -2.40
C GLU A 132 -1.51 -12.98 -3.21
N LEU A 133 -1.92 -13.11 -4.46
CA LEU A 133 -2.12 -11.99 -5.36
C LEU A 133 -3.62 -11.74 -5.53
N VAL A 134 -4.05 -10.52 -5.29
CA VAL A 134 -5.46 -10.11 -5.40
C VAL A 134 -5.58 -9.08 -6.50
N ALA A 135 -6.47 -9.33 -7.46
CA ALA A 135 -6.76 -8.38 -8.52
C ALA A 135 -7.32 -7.07 -7.92
N ALA A 136 -6.59 -5.98 -8.15
CA ALA A 136 -6.98 -4.63 -7.79
C ALA A 136 -7.96 -4.06 -8.83
N PRO A 137 -8.86 -3.16 -8.42
CA PRO A 137 -9.77 -2.49 -9.33
C PRO A 137 -8.99 -1.54 -10.26
N GLU A 138 -9.66 -0.98 -11.27
CA GLU A 138 -8.97 -0.23 -12.34
C GLU A 138 -8.35 1.07 -11.83
N GLU A 139 -9.05 1.74 -10.94
CA GLU A 139 -8.67 2.99 -10.27
C GLU A 139 -7.45 2.82 -9.35
N ALA A 140 -7.10 1.59 -8.95
CA ALA A 140 -5.90 1.28 -8.16
C ALA A 140 -4.59 1.26 -8.99
N ARG A 141 -4.66 1.65 -10.27
CA ARG A 141 -3.49 1.81 -11.14
C ARG A 141 -2.41 2.66 -10.48
N ARG A 142 -1.17 2.23 -10.63
CA ARG A 142 -0.01 3.04 -10.26
C ARG A 142 0.26 4.12 -11.32
N LEU A 143 0.46 5.35 -10.87
CA LEU A 143 0.82 6.49 -11.71
C LEU A 143 2.33 6.48 -11.98
N ALA A 144 2.70 6.65 -13.24
CA ALA A 144 4.08 6.83 -13.71
C ALA A 144 4.33 8.26 -14.21
N GLY A 145 3.27 8.99 -14.60
CA GLY A 145 3.39 10.38 -15.03
C GLY A 145 2.05 11.13 -15.13
N PRO A 146 2.09 12.37 -15.65
CA PRO A 146 0.91 13.23 -15.76
C PRO A 146 -0.24 12.65 -16.59
N ASP A 147 0.05 11.86 -17.62
CA ASP A 147 -0.99 11.24 -18.46
C ASP A 147 -1.81 10.22 -17.66
N ASP A 148 -1.19 9.50 -16.72
CA ASP A 148 -1.91 8.57 -15.84
C ASP A 148 -2.83 9.33 -14.87
N VAL A 149 -2.44 10.54 -14.44
CA VAL A 149 -3.28 11.39 -13.58
C VAL A 149 -4.56 11.76 -14.32
N LEU A 150 -4.45 12.19 -15.58
CA LEU A 150 -5.61 12.56 -16.41
C LEU A 150 -6.53 11.35 -16.63
N ALA A 151 -5.97 10.19 -16.96
CA ALA A 151 -6.74 8.96 -17.13
C ALA A 151 -7.46 8.56 -15.83
N LEU A 152 -6.81 8.71 -14.68
CA LEU A 152 -7.44 8.44 -13.39
C LEU A 152 -8.57 9.45 -13.09
N GLN A 153 -8.38 10.73 -13.41
CA GLN A 153 -9.43 11.74 -13.24
C GLN A 153 -10.66 11.42 -14.09
N GLU A 154 -10.48 11.00 -15.33
CA GLU A 154 -11.58 10.57 -16.20
C GLU A 154 -12.32 9.35 -15.63
N LEU A 155 -11.60 8.38 -15.07
CA LEU A 155 -12.19 7.19 -14.47
C LEU A 155 -12.99 7.50 -13.18
N LEU A 156 -12.53 8.48 -12.40
CA LEU A 156 -13.14 8.86 -11.13
C LEU A 156 -14.20 9.95 -11.28
N ASP A 157 -14.39 10.52 -12.47
CA ASP A 157 -15.37 11.56 -12.72
C ASP A 157 -16.79 10.97 -12.60
N PRO A 158 -17.58 11.36 -11.58
CA PRO A 158 -18.94 10.84 -11.40
C PRO A 158 -19.91 11.34 -12.49
N THR A 159 -19.47 12.23 -13.38
CA THR A 159 -20.26 12.79 -14.48
C THR A 159 -19.93 12.21 -15.85
N ALA A 160 -18.92 11.33 -15.94
CA ALA A 160 -18.52 10.62 -17.15
C ALA A 160 -19.49 9.48 -17.54
#